data_AF-A0A382AXE0-F1
#
_entry.id   AF-A0A382AXE0-F1
#
_cell.length_a   1.000
_cell.length_b   1.000
_cell.length_c   1.000
_cell.angle_alpha   90.00
_cell.angle_beta   90.00
_cell.angle_gamma   90.00
#
_symmetry.space_group_name_H-M   'P 1'
#
loop_
_entity.id
_entity.type
_entity.pdbx_description
1 polymer ?
#
loop_
_entity_poly.entity_id
_entity_poly.type
_entity_poly.pdbx_seq_one_letter_code
_entity_poly.pdbx_strand_id
1 'polypeptide(L)'
;FPYYMESLYSYYHDQRRIIDLEFEHVSPIFAKEFLDSIIREGDKVLREFDMQVSIDSLEYLNTELAETKLLNIKSSINQMILSQMQTKMTTQLGYNYVVKPIDPPFLPLTPNRPSRSFINLVGLLGGLVAGILLVLMRRFSSFNITKQK
;
A
#
# COMPACT_ATOMS: atom_id res chain seq x y z
N PHE A 1 -7.41 10.98 15.06
CA PHE A 1 -7.08 9.57 14.77
C PHE A 1 -7.96 8.92 13.68
N PRO A 2 -9.29 9.10 13.59
CA PRO A 2 -10.08 8.42 12.54
C PRO A 2 -9.82 8.94 11.10
N TYR A 3 -9.50 10.23 10.94
CA TYR A 3 -9.28 10.83 9.61
C TYR A 3 -8.08 10.28 8.82
N TYR A 4 -7.07 9.73 9.48
CA TYR A 4 -5.86 9.25 8.79
C TYR A 4 -5.96 7.78 8.35
N MET A 5 -6.93 7.02 8.87
CA MET A 5 -7.16 5.63 8.46
C MET A 5 -7.92 5.54 7.13
N GLU A 6 -8.69 6.57 6.75
CA GLU A 6 -9.37 6.62 5.45
C GLU A 6 -8.42 6.91 4.28
N SER A 7 -7.21 7.42 4.56
CA SER A 7 -6.20 7.78 3.56
C SER A 7 -5.22 6.66 3.22
N LEU A 8 -5.34 5.49 3.87
CA LEU A 8 -4.51 4.31 3.62
C LEU A 8 -5.29 3.31 2.77
N TYR A 9 -4.79 3.02 1.58
CA TYR A 9 -5.34 2.02 0.68
C TYR A 9 -4.38 0.84 0.61
N SER A 10 -4.91 -0.38 0.70
CA SER A 10 -4.17 -1.60 0.47
C SER A 10 -4.81 -2.43 -0.63
N TYR A 11 -4.02 -2.84 -1.62
CA TYR A 11 -4.44 -3.69 -2.71
C TYR A 11 -3.62 -4.98 -2.71
N TYR A 12 -4.30 -6.13 -2.66
CA TYR A 12 -3.65 -7.43 -2.75
C TYR A 12 -3.80 -8.00 -4.16
N HIS A 13 -2.67 -8.22 -4.82
CA HIS A 13 -2.59 -8.80 -6.15
C HIS A 13 -2.33 -10.30 -6.05
N ASP A 14 -3.39 -11.11 -6.04
CA ASP A 14 -3.31 -12.58 -5.88
C ASP A 14 -2.37 -13.26 -6.91
N GLN A 15 -2.43 -12.82 -8.17
CA GLN A 15 -1.61 -13.37 -9.26
C GLN A 15 -0.09 -13.14 -9.06
N ARG A 16 0.29 -12.04 -8.40
CA ARG A 16 1.70 -11.66 -8.20
C ARG A 16 2.17 -11.88 -6.77
N ARG A 17 1.24 -12.16 -5.83
CA ARG A 17 1.47 -12.23 -4.38
C ARG A 17 2.15 -10.96 -3.85
N ILE A 18 1.71 -9.80 -4.35
CA ILE A 18 2.21 -8.47 -3.95
C ILE A 18 1.11 -7.73 -3.23
N ILE A 19 1.49 -6.96 -2.20
CA ILE A 19 0.62 -6.01 -1.51
C ILE A 19 1.10 -4.61 -1.88
N ASP A 20 0.23 -3.82 -2.49
CA ASP A 20 0.47 -2.41 -2.76
C ASP A 20 -0.14 -1.58 -1.63
N LEU A 21 0.68 -0.69 -1.05
CA LEU A 21 0.29 0.21 0.03
C LEU A 21 0.37 1.65 -0.46
N GLU A 22 -0.75 2.34 -0.47
CA GLU A 22 -0.84 3.74 -0.90
C GLU A 22 -1.32 4.62 0.26
N PHE A 23 -0.65 5.75 0.49
CA PHE A 23 -1.02 6.71 1.52
C PHE A 23 -1.05 8.13 0.96
N GLU A 24 -2.24 8.74 0.97
CA GLU A 24 -2.43 10.12 0.51
C GLU A 24 -2.29 11.12 1.66
N HIS A 25 -1.36 12.07 1.56
CA HIS A 25 -1.21 13.15 2.54
C HIS A 25 -0.79 14.47 1.88
N VAL A 26 -1.15 15.60 2.52
CA VAL A 26 -0.85 16.97 2.03
C VAL A 26 0.66 17.19 1.88
N SER A 27 1.45 16.63 2.81
CA SER A 27 2.91 16.62 2.74
C SER A 27 3.41 15.27 2.20
N PRO A 28 4.09 15.25 1.02
CA PRO A 28 4.64 14.03 0.44
C PRO A 28 5.80 13.46 1.26
N ILE A 29 6.52 14.31 2.01
CA ILE A 29 7.60 13.88 2.91
C ILE A 29 7.03 13.06 4.05
N PHE A 30 5.94 13.54 4.67
CA PHE A 30 5.27 12.82 5.74
C PHE A 30 4.69 11.49 5.25
N ALA A 31 4.10 11.47 4.04
CA ALA A 31 3.58 10.23 3.47
C ALA A 31 4.66 9.15 3.32
N LYS A 32 5.84 9.55 2.84
CA LYS A 32 7.00 8.66 2.71
C LYS A 32 7.47 8.14 4.07
N GLU A 33 7.66 9.02 5.06
CA GLU A 33 8.13 8.63 6.40
C GLU A 33 7.13 7.73 7.12
N PHE A 34 5.83 7.97 6.90
CA PHE A 34 4.77 7.15 7.47
C PHE A 34 4.76 5.75 6.86
N LEU A 35 4.81 5.63 5.53
CA LEU A 35 4.92 4.33 4.85
C LEU A 35 6.19 3.58 5.25
N ASP A 36 7.33 4.26 5.31
CA ASP A 36 8.61 3.66 5.76
C ASP A 36 8.50 3.13 7.20
N SER A 37 7.83 3.87 8.08
CA SER A 37 7.59 3.43 9.46
C SER A 37 6.64 2.24 9.54
N ILE A 38 5.58 2.19 8.73
CA ILE A 38 4.68 1.03 8.66
C ILE A 38 5.44 -0.21 8.20
N ILE A 39 6.26 -0.09 7.15
CA ILE A 39 7.04 -1.20 6.62
C ILE A 39 8.02 -1.72 7.68
N ARG A 40 8.73 -0.81 8.37
CA ARG A 40 9.69 -1.16 9.41
C ARG A 40 9.05 -1.86 10.61
N GLU A 41 7.94 -1.32 11.11
CA GLU A 41 7.22 -1.94 12.23
C GLU A 41 6.58 -3.27 11.83
N GLY A 42 6.04 -3.36 10.60
CA GLY A 42 5.50 -4.60 10.04
C GLY A 42 6.55 -5.71 9.96
N ASP A 43 7.74 -5.41 9.45
CA ASP A 43 8.86 -6.37 9.40
C ASP A 43 9.27 -6.82 10.81
N LYS A 44 9.34 -5.89 11.76
CA LYS A 44 9.67 -6.20 13.16
C LYS A 44 8.67 -7.17 13.79
N VAL A 45 7.38 -6.87 13.69
CA VAL A 45 6.31 -7.69 14.28
C VAL A 45 6.32 -9.09 13.69
N LEU A 46 6.43 -9.21 12.36
CA LEU A 46 6.41 -10.51 11.71
C LEU A 46 7.68 -11.32 11.97
N ARG A 47 8.84 -10.66 12.08
CA ARG A 47 10.09 -11.30 12.50
C ARG A 47 10.01 -11.84 13.93
N GLU A 48 9.46 -11.06 14.86
CA GLU A 48 9.24 -11.50 16.24
C GLU A 48 8.26 -12.68 16.32
N PHE A 49 7.19 -12.62 15.54
CA PHE A 49 6.22 -13.72 15.41
C PHE A 49 6.87 -15.01 14.88
N ASP A 50 7.56 -14.95 13.74
CA ASP A 50 8.21 -16.11 13.15
C ASP A 50 9.34 -16.67 14.02
N MET A 51 10.04 -15.81 14.75
CA MET A 51 11.03 -16.23 15.74
C MET A 51 10.38 -17.03 16.86
N GLN A 52 9.26 -16.56 17.41
CA GLN A 52 8.54 -17.27 18.47
C GLN A 52 7.99 -18.61 17.98
N VAL A 53 7.31 -18.61 16.81
CA VAL A 53 6.80 -19.84 16.18
C VAL A 53 7.91 -20.86 15.95
N SER A 54 9.08 -20.41 15.51
CA SER A 54 10.24 -21.30 15.30
C SER A 54 10.76 -21.89 16.62
N ILE A 55 10.77 -21.12 17.71
CA ILE A 55 11.18 -21.59 19.04
C ILE A 55 10.20 -22.65 19.55
N ASP A 56 8.90 -22.36 19.50
CA ASP A 56 7.86 -23.27 19.98
C ASP A 56 7.84 -24.56 19.16
N SER A 57 8.02 -24.45 17.83
CA SER A 57 8.14 -25.61 16.94
C SER A 57 9.35 -26.47 17.27
N LEU A 58 10.50 -25.85 17.55
CA LEU A 58 11.72 -26.59 17.92
C LEU A 58 11.53 -27.31 19.25
N GLU A 59 10.87 -26.71 20.24
CA GLU A 59 10.57 -27.35 21.53
C GLU A 59 9.67 -28.58 21.33
N TYR A 60 8.59 -28.43 20.56
CA TYR A 60 7.69 -29.53 20.22
C TYR A 60 8.42 -30.67 19.49
N LEU A 61 9.16 -30.35 18.42
CA LEU A 61 9.87 -31.34 17.61
C LEU A 61 10.96 -32.08 18.39
N ASN A 62 11.67 -31.41 19.30
CA ASN A 62 12.67 -32.05 20.15
C ASN A 62 12.04 -33.02 21.15
N THR A 63 10.86 -32.68 21.69
CA THR A 63 10.09 -33.56 22.58
C THR A 63 9.63 -34.82 21.83
N GLU A 64 9.01 -34.65 20.65
CA GLU A 64 8.58 -35.77 19.79
C GLU A 64 9.75 -36.65 19.33
N LEU A 65 10.93 -36.06 19.06
CA LEU A 65 12.13 -36.80 18.68
C LEU A 65 12.60 -37.75 19.79
N ALA A 66 12.46 -37.34 21.05
CA ALA A 66 12.85 -38.12 22.22
C ALA A 66 11.90 -39.31 22.46
N GLU A 67 10.60 -39.11 22.21
CA GLU A 67 9.56 -40.15 22.40
C GLU A 67 9.49 -41.14 21.23
N THR A 68 9.83 -40.70 20.03
CA THR A 68 9.79 -41.51 18.81
C THR A 68 10.85 -42.63 18.85
N LYS A 69 10.46 -43.87 18.52
CA LYS A 69 11.39 -45.02 18.42
C LYS A 69 11.73 -45.41 16.98
N LEU A 70 10.86 -45.08 16.04
CA LEU A 70 10.98 -45.41 14.62
C LEU A 70 12.02 -44.51 13.92
N LEU A 71 13.05 -45.12 13.34
CA LEU A 71 14.19 -44.41 12.73
C LEU A 71 13.79 -43.51 11.56
N ASN A 72 12.85 -43.96 10.74
CA ASN A 72 12.33 -43.19 9.60
C ASN A 72 11.64 -41.89 10.07
N ILE A 73 10.84 -41.94 11.14
CA ILE A 73 10.16 -40.77 11.69
C ILE A 73 11.18 -39.80 12.31
N LYS A 74 12.19 -40.31 13.03
CA LYS A 74 13.28 -39.47 13.54
C LYS A 74 14.00 -38.70 12.44
N SER A 75 14.23 -39.34 11.29
CA SER A 75 14.88 -38.67 10.15
C SER A 75 14.03 -37.50 9.62
N SER A 76 12.71 -37.68 9.49
CA SER A 76 11.81 -36.61 9.06
C SER A 76 11.72 -35.47 10.09
N ILE A 77 11.66 -35.80 11.39
CA ILE A 77 11.67 -34.80 12.47
C ILE A 77 12.97 -33.99 12.43
N ASN A 78 14.12 -34.63 12.25
CA ASN A 78 15.40 -33.92 12.11
C ASN A 78 15.43 -32.98 10.90
N GLN A 79 14.83 -33.34 9.76
CA GLN A 79 14.69 -32.44 8.61
C GLN A 79 13.83 -31.22 8.95
N MET A 80 12.73 -31.41 9.68
CA MET A 80 11.88 -30.31 10.16
C MET A 80 12.64 -29.40 11.14
N ILE A 81 13.40 -29.98 12.08
CA ILE A 81 14.25 -29.22 13.01
C ILE A 81 15.26 -28.36 12.25
N LEU A 82 15.94 -28.92 11.25
CA LEU A 82 16.88 -28.18 10.41
C LEU A 82 16.20 -27.00 9.69
N SER A 83 14.99 -27.22 9.15
CA SER A 83 14.20 -26.15 8.52
C SER A 83 13.87 -25.04 9.53
N GLN A 84 13.38 -25.38 10.72
CA GLN A 84 13.03 -24.38 11.75
C GLN A 84 14.28 -23.66 12.30
N MET A 85 15.42 -24.35 12.40
CA MET A 85 16.70 -23.72 12.76
C MET A 85 17.16 -22.71 11.70
N GLN A 86 16.99 -23.03 10.42
CA GLN A 86 17.30 -22.11 9.33
C GLN A 86 16.40 -20.86 9.40
N THR A 87 15.10 -21.03 9.62
CA THR A 87 14.15 -19.92 9.85
C THR A 87 14.57 -19.05 11.03
N LYS A 88 14.86 -19.66 12.18
CA LYS A 88 15.35 -18.96 13.39
C LYS A 88 16.67 -18.21 13.13
N MET A 89 17.58 -18.81 12.37
CA MET A 89 18.85 -18.15 12.01
C MET A 89 18.59 -16.91 11.16
N THR A 90 17.69 -17.00 10.17
CA THR A 90 17.35 -15.86 9.31
C THR A 90 16.65 -14.73 10.07
N THR A 91 15.78 -15.05 11.03
CA THR A 91 15.13 -14.02 11.87
C THR A 91 16.11 -13.34 12.82
N GLN A 92 17.11 -14.06 13.35
CA GLN A 92 18.14 -13.47 14.23
C GLN A 92 19.13 -12.57 13.48
N LEU A 93 19.46 -12.87 12.22
CA LEU A 93 20.43 -12.11 11.43
C LEU A 93 19.86 -10.79 10.85
N GLY A 94 18.53 -10.59 10.89
CA GLY A 94 17.91 -9.30 10.55
C GLY A 94 17.97 -8.90 9.07
N TYR A 95 18.31 -9.81 8.16
CA TYR A 95 18.30 -9.51 6.72
C TYR A 95 16.89 -9.62 6.13
N ASN A 96 16.26 -8.46 5.85
CA ASN A 96 15.12 -8.28 4.93
C ASN A 96 14.15 -9.49 4.85
N TYR A 97 13.60 -9.88 6.01
CA TYR A 97 13.05 -11.22 6.21
C TYR A 97 11.65 -11.40 5.60
N VAL A 98 10.86 -10.33 5.43
CA VAL A 98 9.49 -10.45 4.92
C VAL A 98 9.26 -9.65 3.65
N VAL A 99 9.76 -8.42 3.62
CA VAL A 99 9.49 -7.50 2.51
C VAL A 99 10.82 -7.12 1.95
N LYS A 100 11.25 -7.78 0.87
CA LYS A 100 12.10 -7.05 -0.09
C LYS A 100 11.18 -5.93 -0.61
N PRO A 101 11.41 -4.65 -0.28
CA PRO A 101 10.68 -3.59 -0.96
C PRO A 101 11.00 -3.74 -2.44
N ILE A 102 10.02 -4.25 -3.20
CA ILE A 102 10.14 -4.39 -4.66
C ILE A 102 10.32 -3.00 -5.24
N ASP A 103 9.61 -2.02 -4.66
CA ASP A 103 9.77 -0.60 -4.93
C ASP A 103 9.75 0.18 -3.60
N PRO A 104 10.83 0.88 -3.22
CA PRO A 104 10.82 1.72 -2.03
C PRO A 104 9.81 2.88 -2.20
N PRO A 105 9.21 3.38 -1.10
CA PRO A 105 8.30 4.51 -1.17
C PRO A 105 9.02 5.73 -1.77
N PHE A 106 8.57 6.15 -2.95
CA PHE A 106 9.14 7.27 -3.69
C PHE A 106 8.34 8.55 -3.44
N LEU A 107 9.02 9.69 -3.53
CA LEU A 107 8.36 10.99 -3.55
C LEU A 107 7.70 11.16 -4.93
N PRO A 108 6.37 11.28 -5.02
CA PRO A 108 5.72 11.47 -6.31
C PRO A 108 6.21 12.78 -6.94
N LEU A 109 6.81 12.69 -8.13
CA LEU A 109 7.32 13.83 -8.89
C LEU A 109 6.19 14.76 -9.39
N THR A 110 4.96 14.27 -9.41
CA THR A 110 3.77 14.99 -9.85
C THR A 110 2.69 14.95 -8.78
N PRO A 111 2.04 16.08 -8.46
CA PRO A 111 0.95 16.11 -7.49
C PRO A 111 -0.24 15.24 -7.95
N ASN A 112 -0.72 14.36 -7.07
CA ASN A 112 -1.78 13.39 -7.39
C ASN A 112 -3.12 14.07 -7.71
N ARG A 113 -3.45 15.19 -7.03
CA ARG A 113 -4.65 16.00 -7.26
C ARG A 113 -4.46 17.47 -6.86
N PRO A 114 -5.18 18.42 -7.48
CA PRO A 114 -5.86 18.31 -8.77
C PRO A 114 -4.86 18.51 -9.92
N SER A 115 -5.03 17.78 -11.02
CA SER A 115 -4.26 18.05 -12.22
C SER A 115 -4.64 19.44 -12.76
N ARG A 116 -3.67 20.33 -12.87
CA ARG A 116 -3.88 21.71 -13.38
C ARG A 116 -4.56 21.69 -14.76
N SER A 117 -4.28 20.66 -15.55
CA SER A 117 -4.90 20.44 -16.86
C SER A 117 -6.41 20.16 -16.80
N PHE A 118 -6.88 19.42 -15.80
CA PHE A 118 -8.32 19.11 -15.66
C PHE A 118 -9.13 20.36 -15.29
N ILE A 119 -8.61 21.19 -14.37
CA ILE A 119 -9.23 22.46 -13.99
C ILE A 119 -9.33 23.39 -15.21
N ASN A 120 -8.25 23.49 -15.99
CA ASN A 120 -8.24 24.31 -17.20
C ASN A 120 -9.25 23.83 -18.25
N LEU A 121 -9.39 22.51 -18.43
CA LEU A 121 -10.36 21.93 -19.36
C LEU A 121 -11.80 22.24 -18.96
N VAL A 122 -12.15 22.05 -17.70
CA VAL A 122 -13.50 22.33 -17.18
C VAL A 122 -13.81 23.83 -17.26
N GLY A 123 -12.85 24.69 -16.91
CA GLY A 123 -13.00 26.14 -17.01
C GLY A 123 -13.19 26.62 -18.45
N LEU A 124 -12.45 26.06 -19.42
CA LEU A 124 -12.60 26.38 -20.83
C LEU A 124 -13.99 25.99 -21.35
N LEU A 125 -14.42 24.75 -21.10
CA LEU A 125 -15.72 24.26 -21.56
C LEU A 125 -16.88 25.03 -20.91
N GLY A 126 -16.79 25.27 -19.59
CA GLY A 126 -17.79 26.07 -18.86
C GLY A 126 -17.87 27.51 -19.35
N GLY A 127 -16.72 28.16 -19.58
CA GLY A 127 -16.64 29.51 -20.11
C GLY A 127 -17.19 29.64 -21.53
N LEU A 128 -16.96 28.64 -22.39
CA LEU A 128 -17.47 28.61 -23.76
C LEU A 128 -19.01 28.54 -23.76
N VAL A 129 -19.59 27.62 -22.97
CA VAL A 129 -21.05 27.49 -22.84
C VAL A 129 -21.68 28.76 -22.29
N ALA A 130 -21.11 29.32 -21.22
CA ALA A 130 -21.59 30.58 -20.64
C ALA A 130 -21.49 31.75 -21.63
N GLY A 131 -20.40 31.81 -22.42
CA GLY A 131 -20.22 32.82 -23.46
C GLY A 131 -21.28 32.74 -24.56
N ILE A 132 -21.59 31.54 -25.06
CA ILE A 132 -22.66 31.35 -26.05
C ILE A 132 -24.02 31.80 -25.48
N LEU A 133 -24.34 31.41 -24.25
CA LEU A 133 -25.59 31.80 -23.60
C LEU A 133 -25.73 33.31 -23.44
N LEU A 134 -24.65 34.01 -23.04
CA LEU A 134 -24.63 35.46 -22.91
C LEU A 134 -24.87 36.17 -24.25
N VAL A 135 -24.25 35.68 -25.34
CA VAL A 135 -24.44 36.25 -26.69
C VAL A 135 -25.89 36.06 -27.16
N LEU A 136 -26.47 34.87 -26.94
CA LEU A 136 -27.86 34.59 -27.31
C LEU A 136 -28.84 35.47 -26.52
N MET A 137 -28.64 35.62 -25.20
CA MET A 137 -29.44 36.52 -24.37
C MET A 137 -29.35 37.97 -24.85
N ARG A 138 -28.13 38.46 -25.15
CA ARG A 138 -27.92 39.81 -25.66
C ARG A 138 -28.61 40.05 -26.99
N ARG A 139 -28.54 39.08 -27.92
CA ARG A 139 -29.21 39.16 -29.22
C ARG A 139 -30.72 39.20 -29.08
N PHE A 140 -31.30 38.36 -28.21
CA PHE A 140 -32.73 38.33 -27.98
C PHE A 140 -33.25 39.66 -27.40
N SER A 141 -32.56 40.23 -26.43
CA SER A 141 -32.90 41.55 -25.86
C SER A 141 -32.77 42.67 -26.90
N SER A 142 -31.73 42.64 -27.75
CA SER A 142 -31.56 43.64 -28.83
C SER A 142 -32.59 43.52 -29.94
N PHE A 143 -33.03 42.30 -30.29
CA PHE A 143 -34.03 42.06 -31.33
C PHE A 143 -35.43 42.56 -30.92
N ASN A 144 -35.79 42.41 -29.64
CA ASN A 144 -37.07 42.92 -29.12
C ASN A 144 -37.17 44.46 -29.19
N ILE A 145 -36.05 45.19 -29.10
CA ILE A 145 -36.05 46.66 -29.19
C ILE A 145 -36.32 47.15 -30.62
N THR A 146 -35.86 46.42 -31.65
CA THR A 146 -36.09 46.79 -33.06
C THR A 146 -37.52 46.49 -33.52
N LYS A 147 -38.21 45.53 -32.89
CA LYS A 147 -39.60 45.17 -33.22
C LYS A 147 -40.65 46.14 -32.64
N GLN A 148 -40.24 47.09 -31.79
CA GLN A 148 -41.09 48.11 -31.18
C GLN A 148 -40.96 49.51 -31.82
N LYS A 149 -40.17 49.67 -32.89
CA LYS A 149 -40.14 50.87 -33.75
C LYS A 149 -40.82 50.57 -35.07
#